data_AF-A0A3M1SBW0-F1
#
_entry.id   AF-A0A3M1SBW0-F1
#
_cell.length_a   1.000
_cell.length_b   1.000
_cell.length_c   1.000
_cell.angle_alpha   90.00
_cell.angle_beta   90.00
_cell.angle_gamma   90.00
#
_symmetry.space_group_name_H-M   'P 1'
#
loop_
_entity.id
_entity.type
_entity.pdbx_description
1 polymer ?
#
loop_
_entity_poly.entity_id
_entity_poly.type
_entity_poly.pdbx_seq_one_letter_code
_entity_poly.pdbx_strand_id
1 'polypeptide(L)'
;MILSPDMLVAEFLNKILPLTSQLVFPVGEGGRLHGVFSLRDLRTLAESQWAGKRIRDLMLVVNPDYFISIDSPISEAGERMKKNGLDIVVVLDKEGKIVGILDHLPDKL
;
A
#
# COMPACT_ATOMS: atom_id res chain seq x y z
N MET A 1 2.31 -6.66 -3.95
CA MET A 1 3.53 -6.13 -4.59
C MET A 1 3.92 -4.77 -3.99
N ILE A 2 5.13 -4.26 -4.20
CA ILE A 2 5.57 -2.95 -3.69
C ILE A 2 5.84 -2.02 -4.88
N LEU A 3 5.30 -0.80 -4.86
CA LEU A 3 5.53 0.22 -5.88
C LEU A 3 6.70 1.12 -5.48
N SER A 4 7.50 1.55 -6.46
CA SER A 4 8.47 2.62 -6.24
C SER A 4 7.75 3.97 -6.12
N PRO A 5 8.17 4.86 -5.20
CA PRO A 5 7.62 6.21 -5.09
C PRO A 5 7.86 7.05 -6.36
N ASP A 6 8.84 6.68 -7.18
CA ASP A 6 9.21 7.38 -8.40
C ASP A 6 8.61 6.80 -9.69
N MET A 7 7.86 5.70 -9.57
CA MET A 7 7.11 5.14 -10.69
C MET A 7 6.09 6.16 -11.18
N LEU A 8 5.97 6.31 -12.51
CA LEU A 8 4.91 7.12 -13.10
C LEU A 8 3.56 6.42 -12.92
N VAL A 9 2.51 7.19 -12.63
CA VAL A 9 1.15 6.66 -12.53
C VAL A 9 0.73 5.96 -13.84
N ALA A 10 1.08 6.54 -14.99
CA ALA A 10 0.82 5.93 -16.29
C ALA A 10 1.54 4.57 -16.48
N GLU A 11 2.75 4.43 -15.93
CA GLU A 11 3.47 3.16 -15.96
C GLU A 11 2.78 2.11 -15.10
N PHE A 12 2.37 2.48 -13.88
CA PHE A 12 1.59 1.62 -13.01
C PHE A 12 0.31 1.13 -13.70
N LEU A 13 -0.49 2.04 -14.26
CA LEU A 13 -1.76 1.70 -14.92
C LEU A 13 -1.58 0.75 -16.10
N ASN A 14 -0.53 0.96 -16.91
CA ASN A 14 -0.33 0.19 -18.14
C ASN A 14 0.40 -1.14 -17.93
N LYS A 15 1.33 -1.21 -16.97
CA LYS A 15 2.21 -2.38 -16.80
C LYS A 15 1.90 -3.22 -15.57
N ILE A 16 1.38 -2.61 -14.51
CA ILE A 16 1.27 -3.24 -13.21
C ILE A 16 -0.17 -3.60 -12.87
N LEU A 17 -1.08 -2.63 -12.99
CA LEU A 17 -2.49 -2.82 -12.65
C LEU A 17 -3.15 -4.00 -13.40
N PRO A 18 -2.86 -4.27 -14.68
CA PRO A 18 -3.46 -5.42 -15.38
C PRO A 18 -3.00 -6.78 -14.87
N LEU A 19 -1.92 -6.83 -14.08
CA LEU A 19 -1.30 -8.07 -13.60
C LEU A 19 -1.76 -8.49 -12.20
N THR A 20 -2.67 -7.73 -11.57
CA THR A 20 -3.02 -7.93 -10.17
C THR A 20 -4.47 -7.55 -9.88
N SER A 21 -5.10 -8.25 -8.93
CA SER A 21 -6.39 -7.88 -8.35
C SER A 21 -6.26 -6.97 -7.12
N GLN A 22 -5.03 -6.65 -6.70
CA GLN A 22 -4.76 -5.81 -5.54
C GLN A 22 -5.29 -4.39 -5.76
N LEU A 23 -5.96 -3.81 -4.76
CA LEU A 23 -6.55 -2.46 -4.83
C LEU A 23 -5.75 -1.40 -4.08
N VAL A 24 -4.90 -1.82 -3.14
CA VAL A 24 -4.06 -0.95 -2.31
C VAL A 24 -2.65 -1.51 -2.31
N PHE A 25 -1.66 -0.67 -2.57
CA PHE A 25 -0.27 -1.06 -2.81
C PHE A 25 0.67 -0.37 -1.81
N PRO A 26 1.53 -1.10 -1.10
CA PRO A 26 2.66 -0.50 -0.41
C PRO A 26 3.54 0.27 -1.37
N VAL A 27 3.98 1.46 -0.97
CA VAL A 27 4.96 2.27 -1.70
C VAL A 27 6.26 2.26 -0.90
N GLY A 28 7.34 1.79 -1.51
CA GLY A 28 8.60 1.63 -0.83
C GLY A 28 9.83 1.71 -1.73
N GLU A 29 10.94 2.10 -1.11
CA GLU A 29 12.25 2.22 -1.75
C GLU A 29 13.32 1.79 -0.74
N GLY A 30 14.36 1.08 -1.20
CA GLY A 30 15.40 0.53 -0.31
C GLY A 30 14.83 -0.40 0.79
N GLY A 31 13.69 -1.04 0.50
CA GLY A 31 12.95 -1.89 1.44
C GLY A 31 12.16 -1.14 2.52
N ARG A 32 12.16 0.19 2.56
CA ARG A 32 11.43 0.98 3.56
C ARG A 32 10.07 1.44 3.04
N LEU A 33 9.07 1.43 3.93
CA LEU A 33 7.73 1.93 3.64
C LEU A 33 7.73 3.46 3.63
N HIS A 34 7.26 4.05 2.53
CA HIS A 34 7.10 5.50 2.37
C HIS A 34 5.63 5.91 2.38
N GLY A 35 4.73 4.97 2.06
CA GLY A 35 3.30 5.20 2.04
C GLY A 35 2.54 4.02 1.48
N VAL A 36 1.26 4.25 1.23
CA VAL A 36 0.36 3.31 0.55
C VAL A 36 -0.38 4.03 -0.57
N PHE A 37 -0.61 3.35 -1.68
CA PHE A 37 -1.26 3.90 -2.85
C PHE A 37 -2.53 3.10 -3.14
N SER A 38 -3.70 3.76 -3.16
CA SER A 38 -4.99 3.11 -3.35
C SER A 38 -5.59 3.46 -4.70
N LEU A 39 -6.22 2.49 -5.38
CA LEU A 39 -7.01 2.77 -6.59
C LEU A 39 -8.18 3.71 -6.32
N ARG A 40 -8.63 3.84 -5.06
CA ARG A 40 -9.64 4.84 -4.66
C ARG A 40 -9.13 6.26 -4.90
N ASP A 41 -7.85 6.52 -4.65
CA ASP A 41 -7.23 7.85 -4.83
C ASP A 41 -7.10 8.21 -6.31
N LEU A 42 -6.94 7.21 -7.19
CA LEU A 42 -6.93 7.45 -8.64
C LEU A 42 -8.31 7.83 -9.18
N ARG A 43 -9.38 7.20 -8.68
CA ARG A 43 -10.76 7.45 -9.13
C ARG A 43 -11.27 8.86 -8.80
N THR A 44 -10.64 9.57 -7.87
CA THR A 44 -11.00 10.96 -7.53
C THR A 44 -10.39 11.98 -8.49
N LEU A 45 -9.50 11.56 -9.38
CA LEU A 45 -8.81 12.40 -10.35
C LEU A 45 -9.29 12.06 -11.77
N ALA A 46 -9.41 13.08 -12.63
CA ALA A 46 -9.63 12.86 -14.05
C ALA A 46 -8.37 12.26 -14.69
N GLU A 47 -8.52 11.38 -15.68
CA GLU A 47 -7.38 10.67 -16.30
C GLU A 47 -6.31 11.62 -16.86
N SER A 48 -6.75 12.77 -17.40
CA SER A 48 -5.87 13.84 -17.90
C SER A 48 -4.93 14.41 -16.83
N GLN A 49 -5.29 14.27 -15.55
CA GLN A 49 -4.50 14.74 -14.41
C GLN A 49 -3.44 13.73 -13.94
N TRP A 50 -3.42 12.52 -14.49
CA TRP A 50 -2.40 11.51 -14.18
C TRP A 50 -1.11 11.71 -14.97
N ALA A 51 -1.17 12.42 -16.10
CA ALA A 51 -0.02 12.64 -16.97
C ALA A 51 1.14 13.30 -16.21
N GLY A 52 2.28 12.62 -16.18
CA GLY A 52 3.50 13.10 -15.52
C GLY A 52 3.53 12.97 -13.99
N LYS A 53 2.45 12.54 -13.33
CA LYS A 53 2.44 12.29 -11.89
C LYS A 53 3.19 11.00 -11.54
N ARG A 54 3.87 11.04 -10.40
CA ARG A 54 4.51 9.89 -9.76
C ARG A 54 3.60 9.32 -8.68
N ILE A 55 3.83 8.06 -8.32
CA ILE A 55 3.11 7.40 -7.21
C ILE A 55 3.21 8.23 -5.92
N ARG A 56 4.38 8.80 -5.60
CA ARG A 56 4.56 9.66 -4.43
C ARG A 56 3.66 10.89 -4.37
N ASP A 57 3.20 11.39 -5.52
CA ASP A 57 2.37 12.60 -5.59
C ASP A 57 0.93 12.31 -5.17
N LEU A 58 0.53 11.03 -5.18
CA LEU A 58 -0.83 10.57 -4.94
C LEU A 58 -0.95 9.55 -3.80
N MET A 59 0.17 9.07 -3.25
CA MET A 59 0.15 8.11 -2.14
C MET A 59 -0.31 8.76 -0.84
N LEU A 60 -0.92 7.95 0.03
CA LEU A 60 -1.04 8.28 1.45
C LEU A 60 0.32 8.11 2.11
N VAL A 61 0.85 9.18 2.68
CA VAL A 61 2.15 9.18 3.40
C VAL A 61 2.10 8.19 4.56
N VAL A 62 3.20 7.48 4.78
CA VAL A 62 3.29 6.45 5.83
C VAL A 62 2.78 6.95 7.19
N ASN A 63 1.94 6.12 7.80
CA ASN A 63 1.32 6.35 9.11
C ASN A 63 1.43 5.03 9.92
N PRO A 64 1.61 5.08 11.25
CA PRO A 64 1.58 3.90 12.13
C PRO A 64 0.35 2.99 11.97
N ASP A 65 -0.76 3.47 11.42
CA ASP A 65 -1.95 2.65 11.18
C ASP A 65 -1.86 1.82 9.88
N TYR A 66 -0.85 2.04 9.04
CA TYR A 66 -0.66 1.32 7.78
C TYR A 66 0.25 0.09 7.91
N PHE A 67 0.87 -0.12 9.06
CA PHE A 67 1.80 -1.23 9.24
C PHE A 67 1.74 -1.88 10.61
N ILE A 68 2.25 -3.10 10.69
CA ILE A 68 2.49 -3.85 11.92
C ILE A 68 3.91 -4.46 11.90
N SER A 69 4.39 -4.89 13.07
CA SER A 69 5.58 -5.74 13.13
C SER A 69 5.24 -7.16 12.68
N ILE A 70 6.20 -7.89 12.11
CA ILE A 70 6.06 -9.32 11.82
C ILE A 70 5.87 -10.17 13.08
N ASP A 71 6.29 -9.65 14.23
CA ASP A 71 6.08 -10.28 15.53
C ASP A 71 4.76 -9.87 16.19
N SER A 72 3.98 -8.97 15.58
CA SER A 72 2.67 -8.54 16.10
C SER A 72 1.66 -9.69 16.04
N PRO A 73 0.77 -9.82 17.04
CA PRO A 73 -0.37 -10.70 16.95
C PRO A 73 -1.25 -10.35 15.74
N ILE A 74 -1.80 -11.37 15.09
CA ILE A 74 -2.69 -11.20 13.93
C ILE A 74 -3.96 -10.39 14.26
N SER A 75 -4.39 -10.36 15.54
CA SER A 75 -5.48 -9.48 16.00
C SER A 75 -5.16 -8.00 15.81
N GLU A 76 -3.91 -7.59 15.99
CA GLU A 76 -3.48 -6.21 15.74
C GLU A 76 -3.64 -5.85 14.25
N ALA A 77 -3.35 -6.78 13.34
CA ALA A 77 -3.57 -6.56 11.91
C ALA A 77 -5.03 -6.17 11.62
N GLY A 78 -5.98 -6.86 12.24
CA GLY A 78 -7.40 -6.59 12.06
C GLY A 78 -7.87 -5.27 12.67
N GLU A 79 -7.32 -4.89 13.82
CA GLU A 79 -7.56 -3.57 14.42
C GLU A 79 -7.05 -2.44 13.53
N ARG A 80 -5.85 -2.62 12.96
CA ARG A 80 -5.22 -1.65 12.06
C ARG A 80 -6.00 -1.49 10.75
N MET A 81 -6.42 -2.59 10.11
CA MET A 81 -7.27 -2.53 8.91
C MET A 81 -8.58 -1.77 9.17
N LYS A 82 -9.24 -2.03 10.32
CA LYS A 82 -10.46 -1.29 10.69
C LYS A 82 -10.19 0.20 10.88
N LYS A 83 -9.06 0.55 11.49
CA LYS A 83 -8.71 1.93 11.82
C LYS A 83 -8.25 2.74 10.61
N ASN A 84 -7.49 2.13 9.72
CA ASN A 84 -6.88 2.83 8.60
C ASN A 84 -7.82 3.02 7.40
N GLY A 85 -8.98 2.33 7.38
CA GLY A 85 -9.95 2.41 6.29
C GLY A 85 -9.46 1.79 4.98
N LEU A 86 -8.41 0.97 5.06
CA LEU A 86 -7.80 0.18 4.00
C LEU A 86 -8.01 -1.30 4.34
N ASP A 87 -8.24 -2.11 3.30
CA ASP A 87 -8.39 -3.56 3.47
C ASP A 87 -7.04 -4.26 3.64
N ILE A 88 -5.97 -3.51 3.92
CA ILE A 88 -4.61 -4.05 4.06
C ILE A 88 -3.85 -3.44 5.23
N VAL A 89 -2.82 -4.16 5.69
CA VAL A 89 -1.69 -3.62 6.46
C VAL A 89 -0.37 -4.13 5.89
N VAL A 90 0.67 -3.30 5.96
CA VAL A 90 2.02 -3.68 5.58
C VAL A 90 2.72 -4.35 6.76
N VAL A 91 3.41 -5.46 6.52
CA VAL A 91 4.18 -6.15 7.57
C VAL A 91 5.63 -5.71 7.47
N LEU A 92 6.18 -5.22 8.58
CA LEU A 92 7.57 -4.81 8.69
C LEU A 92 8.38 -5.74 9.59
N ASP A 93 9.66 -5.93 9.30
CA ASP A 93 10.59 -6.53 10.25
C ASP A 93 11.07 -5.54 11.32
N LYS A 94 11.90 -6.04 12.24
CA LYS A 94 12.53 -5.24 13.32
C LYS A 94 13.43 -4.10 12.85
N GLU A 95 13.89 -4.14 11.59
CA GLU A 95 14.72 -3.09 10.99
C GLU A 95 13.87 -2.06 10.20
N GLY A 96 12.55 -2.22 10.23
CA GLY A 96 11.59 -1.39 9.52
C GLY A 96 11.54 -1.67 8.01
N LYS A 97 11.94 -2.87 7.59
CA LYS A 97 11.86 -3.30 6.18
C LYS A 97 10.54 -3.98 5.89
N ILE A 98 9.97 -3.71 4.73
CA ILE A 98 8.77 -4.38 4.25
C ILE A 98 9.11 -5.85 3.99
N VAL A 99 8.41 -6.74 4.67
CA VAL A 99 8.51 -8.20 4.48
C VAL A 99 7.25 -8.81 3.89
N GLY A 100 6.13 -8.07 3.90
CA GLY A 100 4.89 -8.54 3.30
C GLY A 100 3.71 -7.57 3.43
N ILE A 101 2.54 -8.09 3.08
CA ILE A 101 1.24 -7.46 3.27
C ILE A 101 0.28 -8.50 3.83
N LEU A 102 -0.68 -8.03 4.62
CA LEU A 102 -1.88 -8.78 4.95
C LEU A 102 -3.06 -8.04 4.34
N ASP A 103 -3.93 -8.74 3.61
CA ASP A 103 -5.07 -8.18 2.87
C ASP A 103 -6.39 -8.94 3.12
N HIS A 104 -6.34 -9.97 3.97
CA HIS A 104 -7.48 -10.70 4.49
C HIS A 104 -7.14 -11.18 5.90
N LEU A 105 -8.12 -11.11 6.80
CA LEU A 105 -8.05 -11.83 8.07
C LEU A 105 -8.64 -13.21 7.84
N PRO A 106 -8.03 -14.29 8.36
CA PRO A 106 -8.67 -15.59 8.35
C PRO A 106 -10.00 -15.51 9.10
N ASP A 107 -11.04 -16.18 8.58
CA ASP A 107 -12.41 -16.19 9.15
C ASP A 107 -12.49 -16.68 10.61
N LYS A 108 -11.39 -17.25 11.13
CA LYS A 108 -11.24 -17.69 12.51
C LYS A 108 -9.86 -17.29 13.03
N LEU A 109 -9.85 -16.53 14.12
CA LEU A 109 -8.72 -16.38 15.04
C LEU A 109 -9.00 -17.19 16.30
#